data_AF-A0A2E9JFR4-F1
#
_entry.id   AF-A0A2E9JFR4-F1
#
_cell.length_a   1.000
_cell.length_b   1.000
_cell.length_c   1.000
_cell.angle_alpha   90.00
_cell.angle_beta   90.00
_cell.angle_gamma   90.00
#
_symmetry.space_group_name_H-M   'P 1'
#
loop_
_entity.id
_entity.type
_entity.pdbx_description
1 polymer ?
#
loop_
_entity_poly.entity_id
_entity_poly.type
_entity_poly.pdbx_seq_one_letter_code
_entity_poly.pdbx_strand_id
1 'polypeptide(L)'
;MAFPATLIAQESSLDSSVEAAAAALTELDSKAQSCLNSLDQAATSEAQQRCDEFLQAIDGELLATYLTHCDALKNWRDEFVAEAVGNDQNNTNSLELLVGIEFACGENALQKRTQFVVDTFALLQGGQIQERRASAALSRRLAELNFQSITNQQRRLLQDAIQQQQLRSQLETQLQWNEVENELIRQQIRNPSAAFPRNQ
;
A
#
# COMPACT_ATOMS: atom_id res chain seq x y z
N MET A 1 0.64 -34.91 4.02
CA MET A 1 -0.24 -34.04 4.84
C MET A 1 0.65 -32.96 5.43
N ALA A 2 0.64 -31.78 4.84
CA ALA A 2 1.32 -30.59 5.33
C ALA A 2 0.32 -29.43 5.19
N PHE A 3 0.55 -28.35 5.94
CA PHE A 3 -0.29 -27.14 6.12
C PHE A 3 -1.24 -27.19 7.32
N PRO A 4 -0.76 -26.62 8.44
CA PRO A 4 -1.46 -25.49 9.06
C PRO A 4 -0.53 -24.30 9.40
N ALA A 5 0.76 -24.36 9.06
CA ALA A 5 1.73 -23.34 9.47
C ALA A 5 1.53 -21.97 8.78
N THR A 6 1.03 -21.95 7.55
CA THR A 6 0.90 -20.71 6.76
C THR A 6 -0.22 -19.79 7.26
N LEU A 7 -1.36 -20.35 7.66
CA LEU A 7 -2.50 -19.58 8.19
C LEU A 7 -2.16 -18.92 9.53
N ILE A 8 -1.51 -19.66 10.44
CA ILE A 8 -1.12 -19.15 11.77
C ILE A 8 -0.02 -18.09 11.66
N ALA A 9 0.94 -18.28 10.74
CA ALA A 9 1.98 -17.29 10.48
C ALA A 9 1.41 -16.00 9.85
N GLN A 10 0.38 -16.12 9.01
CA GLN A 10 -0.30 -14.97 8.44
C GLN A 10 -1.15 -14.24 9.50
N GLU A 11 -1.90 -14.96 10.33
CA GLU A 11 -2.71 -14.40 11.43
C GLU A 11 -1.86 -13.61 12.43
N SER A 12 -0.74 -14.18 12.90
CA SER A 12 0.22 -13.46 13.77
C SER A 12 0.88 -12.23 13.10
N SER A 13 1.09 -12.26 11.77
CA SER A 13 1.57 -11.08 11.03
C SER A 13 0.49 -10.01 10.87
N LEU A 14 -0.78 -10.40 10.88
CA LEU A 14 -1.92 -9.48 10.81
C LEU A 14 -2.18 -8.85 12.18
N ASP A 15 -2.16 -9.61 13.26
CA ASP A 15 -2.27 -9.09 14.63
C ASP A 15 -1.20 -8.04 14.92
N SER A 16 0.06 -8.35 14.60
CA SER A 16 1.17 -7.39 14.75
C SER A 16 0.99 -6.14 13.87
N SER A 17 0.38 -6.28 12.68
CA SER A 17 0.04 -5.13 11.83
C SER A 17 -1.09 -4.28 12.41
N VAL A 18 -2.08 -4.89 13.08
CA VAL A 18 -3.15 -4.19 13.81
C VAL A 18 -2.56 -3.40 14.98
N GLU A 19 -1.70 -4.04 15.78
CA GLU A 19 -1.00 -3.39 16.89
C GLU A 19 -0.13 -2.22 16.41
N ALA A 20 0.63 -2.40 15.33
CA ALA A 20 1.45 -1.35 14.73
C ALA A 20 0.60 -0.17 14.24
N ALA A 21 -0.54 -0.44 13.58
CA ALA A 21 -1.46 0.61 13.14
C ALA A 21 -2.08 1.37 14.33
N ALA A 22 -2.48 0.67 15.39
CA ALA A 22 -3.02 1.29 16.60
C ALA A 22 -1.96 2.11 17.36
N ALA A 23 -0.72 1.62 17.42
CA ALA A 23 0.41 2.33 18.01
C ALA A 23 0.72 3.63 17.24
N ALA A 24 0.71 3.58 15.91
CA ALA A 24 0.93 4.75 15.07
C ALA A 24 -0.14 5.83 15.29
N LEU A 25 -1.42 5.45 15.44
CA LEU A 25 -2.49 6.39 15.79
C LEU A 25 -2.28 7.04 17.16
N THR A 26 -1.87 6.25 18.15
CA THR A 26 -1.59 6.75 19.50
C THR A 26 -0.41 7.71 19.50
N GLU A 27 0.64 7.39 18.74
CA GLU A 27 1.81 8.26 18.60
C GLU A 27 1.47 9.57 17.88
N LEU A 28 0.70 9.51 16.78
CA LEU A 28 0.21 10.70 16.08
C LEU A 28 -0.60 11.60 17.02
N ASP A 29 -1.47 11.03 17.85
CA ASP A 29 -2.29 11.79 18.79
C ASP A 29 -1.46 12.41 19.92
N SER A 30 -0.42 11.72 20.40
CA SER A 30 0.51 12.26 21.39
C SER A 30 1.32 13.45 20.84
N LYS A 31 1.78 13.38 19.58
CA LYS A 31 2.47 14.50 18.92
C LYS A 31 1.52 15.68 18.70
N ALA A 32 0.27 15.43 18.31
CA ALA A 32 -0.77 16.44 18.18
C ALA A 32 -1.04 17.16 19.51
N GLN A 33 -1.22 16.38 20.59
CA GLN A 33 -1.40 16.90 21.94
C GLN A 33 -0.21 17.75 22.39
N SER A 34 1.02 17.31 22.09
CA SER A 34 2.24 18.05 22.42
C SER A 34 2.31 19.40 21.71
N CYS A 35 1.91 19.46 20.44
CA CYS A 35 1.78 20.71 19.70
C CYS A 35 0.73 21.63 20.34
N LEU A 36 -0.48 21.14 20.60
CA LEU A 36 -1.56 21.93 21.23
C LEU A 36 -1.14 22.51 22.59
N ASN A 37 -0.62 21.68 23.47
CA ASN A 37 -0.18 22.10 24.81
C ASN A 37 0.94 23.14 24.75
N SER A 38 1.77 23.12 23.72
CA SER A 38 2.87 24.07 23.55
C SER A 38 2.40 25.40 22.98
N LEU A 39 1.34 25.41 22.16
CA LEU A 39 0.73 26.64 21.64
C LEU A 39 0.10 27.50 22.75
N ASP A 40 -0.39 26.87 23.82
CA ASP A 40 -0.96 27.56 24.99
C ASP A 40 0.11 28.27 25.87
N GLN A 41 1.39 27.92 25.75
CA GLN A 41 2.46 28.36 26.66
C GLN A 41 3.25 29.60 26.18
N ALA A 42 2.65 30.42 25.31
CA ALA A 42 3.28 31.53 24.57
C ALA A 42 4.27 31.04 23.49
N ALA A 43 4.27 31.71 22.34
CA ALA A 43 5.01 31.32 21.14
C ALA A 43 6.55 31.35 21.35
N THR A 44 7.08 30.26 21.89
CA THR A 44 8.51 29.98 22.00
C THR A 44 8.98 29.14 20.81
N SER A 45 10.29 29.13 20.56
CA SER A 45 10.89 28.23 19.56
C SER A 45 10.56 26.75 19.82
N GLU A 46 10.34 26.38 21.07
CA GLU A 46 9.97 25.02 21.47
C GLU A 46 8.55 24.67 21.01
N ALA A 47 7.61 25.60 21.10
CA ALA A 47 6.24 25.40 20.61
C ALA A 47 6.20 25.18 19.09
N GLN A 48 6.99 25.95 18.34
CA GLN A 48 7.17 25.77 16.90
C GLN A 48 7.71 24.37 16.59
N GLN A 49 8.76 23.94 17.30
CA GLN A 49 9.37 22.63 17.10
C GLN A 49 8.38 21.47 17.33
N ARG A 50 7.55 21.53 18.38
CA ARG A 50 6.56 20.48 18.67
C ARG A 50 5.49 20.37 17.60
N CYS A 51 5.08 21.50 17.02
CA CYS A 51 4.13 21.51 15.93
C CYS A 51 4.76 21.05 14.60
N ASP A 52 6.02 21.39 14.36
CA ASP A 52 6.77 20.89 13.21
C ASP A 52 6.97 19.36 13.31
N GLU A 53 7.28 18.82 14.49
CA GLU A 53 7.36 17.37 14.77
C GLU A 53 6.03 16.65 14.45
N PHE A 54 4.90 17.26 14.82
CA PHE A 54 3.57 16.73 14.49
C PHE A 54 3.29 16.77 12.98
N LEU A 55 3.54 17.90 12.32
CA LEU A 55 3.36 18.05 10.87
C LEU A 55 4.26 17.07 10.10
N GLN A 56 5.50 16.90 10.53
CA GLN A 56 6.43 15.93 9.95
C GLN A 56 5.93 14.49 10.15
N ALA A 57 5.31 14.16 11.27
CA ALA A 57 4.77 12.83 11.50
C ALA A 57 3.58 12.51 10.58
N ILE A 58 2.75 13.52 10.28
CA ILE A 58 1.66 13.42 9.30
C ILE A 58 2.20 13.30 7.87
N ASP A 59 3.20 14.11 7.51
CA ASP A 59 3.74 14.14 6.15
C ASP A 59 4.86 13.11 5.92
N GLY A 60 5.24 12.39 6.96
CA GLY A 60 6.42 11.54 6.98
C GLY A 60 6.11 10.06 7.19
N GLU A 61 7.13 9.38 7.69
CA GLU A 61 7.17 7.91 7.78
C GLU A 61 6.08 7.34 8.68
N LEU A 62 5.69 8.04 9.75
CA LEU A 62 4.71 7.53 10.71
C LEU A 62 3.33 7.31 10.06
N LEU A 63 2.80 8.33 9.38
CA LEU A 63 1.51 8.18 8.68
C LEU A 63 1.63 7.24 7.47
N ALA A 64 2.73 7.28 6.74
CA ALA A 64 2.96 6.36 5.61
C ALA A 64 2.98 4.89 6.04
N THR A 65 3.62 4.59 7.18
CA THR A 65 3.67 3.25 7.76
C THR A 65 2.29 2.82 8.25
N TYR A 66 1.55 3.69 8.93
CA TYR A 66 0.15 3.44 9.30
C TYR A 66 -0.71 3.06 8.08
N LEU A 67 -0.64 3.86 7.00
CA LEU A 67 -1.40 3.58 5.78
C LEU A 67 -0.98 2.27 5.12
N THR A 68 0.31 1.94 5.13
CA THR A 68 0.82 0.68 4.59
C THR A 68 0.28 -0.54 5.36
N HIS A 69 0.26 -0.49 6.69
CA HIS A 69 -0.36 -1.54 7.49
C HIS A 69 -1.86 -1.62 7.20
N CYS A 70 -2.55 -0.48 7.12
CA CYS A 70 -3.98 -0.47 6.85
C CYS A 70 -4.34 -0.99 5.45
N ASP A 71 -3.53 -0.75 4.42
CA ASP A 71 -3.75 -1.30 3.09
C ASP A 71 -3.65 -2.83 3.11
N ALA A 72 -2.63 -3.38 3.78
CA ALA A 72 -2.49 -4.84 3.93
C ALA A 72 -3.66 -5.47 4.70
N LEU A 73 -4.07 -4.85 5.81
CA LEU A 73 -5.18 -5.32 6.64
C LEU A 73 -6.54 -5.23 5.91
N LYS A 74 -6.76 -4.18 5.12
CA LYS A 74 -7.98 -4.04 4.31
C LYS A 74 -8.05 -5.06 3.19
N ASN A 75 -6.93 -5.36 2.53
CA ASN A 75 -6.88 -6.42 1.52
C ASN A 75 -7.26 -7.77 2.13
N TRP A 76 -6.71 -8.10 3.30
CA TRP A 76 -7.08 -9.33 4.01
C TRP A 76 -8.57 -9.35 4.38
N ARG A 77 -9.11 -8.24 4.90
CA ARG A 77 -10.54 -8.13 5.19
C ARG A 77 -11.39 -8.40 3.95
N ASP A 78 -11.05 -7.77 2.83
CA ASP A 78 -11.84 -7.87 1.60
C ASP A 78 -11.83 -9.31 1.05
N GLU A 79 -10.70 -10.01 1.16
CA GLU A 79 -10.58 -11.45 0.89
C GLU A 79 -11.44 -12.28 1.85
N PHE A 80 -11.32 -12.06 3.17
CA PHE A 80 -12.07 -12.78 4.19
C PHE A 80 -13.59 -12.62 4.01
N VAL A 81 -14.06 -11.39 3.73
CA VAL A 81 -15.48 -11.12 3.49
C VAL A 81 -15.95 -11.78 2.20
N ALA A 82 -15.15 -11.78 1.13
CA ALA A 82 -15.50 -12.45 -0.12
C ALA A 82 -15.63 -13.97 0.04
N GLU A 83 -14.76 -14.58 0.85
CA GLU A 83 -14.80 -16.01 1.16
C GLU A 83 -15.97 -16.38 2.10
N ALA A 84 -16.28 -15.52 3.08
CA ALA A 84 -17.38 -15.72 4.03
C ALA A 84 -18.76 -15.71 3.35
N VAL A 85 -18.94 -14.97 2.24
CA VAL A 85 -20.19 -14.98 1.45
C VAL A 85 -20.42 -16.34 0.76
N GLY A 86 -19.37 -17.17 0.59
CA GLY A 86 -19.44 -18.49 -0.04
C GLY A 86 -19.39 -19.68 0.93
N ASN A 87 -19.04 -19.46 2.21
CA ASN A 87 -18.80 -20.55 3.15
C ASN A 87 -19.13 -20.10 4.59
N ASP A 88 -19.95 -20.87 5.31
CA ASP A 88 -20.31 -20.66 6.73
C ASP A 88 -19.12 -21.02 7.65
N GLN A 89 -17.95 -20.43 7.43
CA GLN A 89 -16.78 -20.59 8.29
C GLN A 89 -16.87 -19.64 9.47
N ASN A 90 -17.59 -20.08 10.49
CA ASN A 90 -17.73 -19.36 11.76
C ASN A 90 -16.45 -19.52 12.61
N ASN A 91 -15.37 -18.84 12.20
CA ASN A 91 -14.08 -18.89 12.88
C ASN A 91 -13.96 -17.65 13.79
N THR A 92 -14.13 -17.85 15.10
CA THR A 92 -14.23 -16.76 16.09
C THR A 92 -12.98 -15.88 16.14
N ASN A 93 -11.80 -16.45 15.93
CA ASN A 93 -10.54 -15.71 15.94
C ASN A 93 -10.45 -14.75 14.74
N SER A 94 -10.90 -15.21 13.56
CA SER A 94 -10.94 -14.38 12.35
C SER A 94 -11.93 -13.22 12.47
N LEU A 95 -13.03 -13.40 13.22
CA LEU A 95 -13.96 -12.32 13.56
C LEU A 95 -13.36 -11.31 14.53
N GLU A 96 -12.61 -11.77 15.54
CA GLU A 96 -11.89 -10.89 16.47
C GLU A 96 -10.84 -10.04 15.74
N LEU A 97 -10.06 -10.67 14.85
CA LEU A 97 -9.12 -9.98 13.98
C LEU A 97 -9.82 -8.95 13.08
N LEU A 98 -10.95 -9.30 12.47
CA LEU A 98 -11.76 -8.39 11.67
C LEU A 98 -12.20 -7.15 12.46
N VAL A 99 -12.64 -7.34 13.71
CA VAL A 99 -13.00 -6.23 14.60
C VAL A 99 -11.79 -5.35 14.91
N GLY A 100 -10.63 -5.95 15.17
CA GLY A 100 -9.37 -5.22 15.37
C GLY A 100 -8.97 -4.37 14.16
N ILE A 101 -9.10 -4.94 12.95
CA ILE A 101 -8.82 -4.25 11.69
C ILE A 101 -9.78 -3.08 11.48
N GLU A 102 -11.08 -3.28 11.67
CA GLU A 102 -12.07 -2.20 11.54
C GLU A 102 -11.86 -1.10 12.60
N PHE A 103 -11.41 -1.48 13.80
CA PHE A 103 -11.10 -0.52 14.84
C PHE A 103 -9.91 0.38 14.48
N ALA A 104 -8.82 -0.21 13.96
CA ALA A 104 -7.56 0.50 13.67
C ALA A 104 -7.53 1.18 12.28
N CYS A 105 -8.15 0.56 11.28
CA CYS A 105 -8.02 0.92 9.87
C CYS A 105 -9.36 1.14 9.16
N GLY A 106 -10.48 1.01 9.88
CA GLY A 106 -11.82 1.25 9.34
C GLY A 106 -12.06 2.70 8.93
N GLU A 107 -13.29 2.97 8.51
CA GLU A 107 -13.64 4.27 7.95
C GLU A 107 -13.49 5.41 8.97
N ASN A 108 -12.68 6.40 8.60
CA ASN A 108 -12.32 7.54 9.45
C ASN A 108 -11.68 7.12 10.77
N ALA A 109 -11.00 5.96 10.82
CA ALA A 109 -10.36 5.46 12.04
C ALA A 109 -9.39 6.49 12.63
N LEU A 110 -8.54 7.11 11.80
CA LEU A 110 -7.66 8.20 12.25
C LEU A 110 -8.46 9.28 12.99
N GLN A 111 -9.48 9.87 12.36
CA GLN A 111 -10.31 10.89 12.98
C GLN A 111 -11.02 10.42 14.26
N LYS A 112 -11.55 9.18 14.28
CA LYS A 112 -12.35 8.65 15.39
C LYS A 112 -11.52 8.16 16.57
N ARG A 113 -10.24 7.86 16.35
CA ARG A 113 -9.33 7.26 17.35
C ARG A 113 -8.26 8.22 17.84
N THR A 114 -8.15 9.38 17.21
CA THR A 114 -7.28 10.47 17.66
C THR A 114 -8.12 11.62 18.17
N GLN A 115 -7.89 12.07 19.39
CA GLN A 115 -8.63 13.19 19.97
C GLN A 115 -8.07 14.53 19.50
N PHE A 116 -6.74 14.65 19.50
CA PHE A 116 -6.03 15.92 19.35
C PHE A 116 -5.62 16.21 17.90
N VAL A 117 -5.49 15.19 17.05
CA VAL A 117 -5.05 15.40 15.65
C VAL A 117 -6.00 16.34 14.90
N VAL A 118 -7.31 16.18 15.06
CA VAL A 118 -8.32 17.03 14.39
C VAL A 118 -8.25 18.46 14.89
N ASP A 119 -8.18 18.63 16.21
CA ASP A 119 -8.15 19.93 16.88
C ASP A 119 -6.86 20.70 16.52
N THR A 120 -5.72 20.01 16.51
CA THR A 120 -4.42 20.57 16.12
C THR A 120 -4.46 21.03 14.66
N PHE A 121 -5.01 20.22 13.77
CA PHE A 121 -5.20 20.60 12.36
C PHE A 121 -6.12 21.81 12.19
N ALA A 122 -7.21 21.88 12.94
CA ALA A 122 -8.15 23.00 12.91
C ALA A 122 -7.50 24.31 13.35
N LEU A 123 -6.66 24.24 14.38
CA LEU A 123 -5.95 25.38 14.94
C LEU A 123 -4.85 25.89 14.00
N LEU A 124 -4.03 24.99 13.44
CA LEU A 124 -2.92 25.34 12.54
C LEU A 124 -3.37 25.94 11.21
N GLN A 125 -4.61 25.68 10.75
CA GLN A 125 -5.14 26.25 9.50
C GLN A 125 -5.65 27.70 9.61
N GLY A 126 -5.49 28.35 10.76
CA GLY A 126 -5.98 29.72 10.98
C GLY A 126 -7.46 29.70 11.35
N GLY A 127 -7.73 29.64 12.65
CA GLY A 127 -9.07 29.54 13.20
C GLY A 127 -9.97 30.68 12.74
N GLN A 128 -11.21 30.33 12.34
CA GLN A 128 -12.44 31.04 12.75
C GLN A 128 -13.73 30.23 12.49
N ILE A 129 -13.73 29.10 11.76
CA ILE A 129 -14.93 28.25 11.60
C ILE A 129 -14.53 26.79 11.29
N GLN A 130 -14.07 25.97 12.24
CA GLN A 130 -13.10 24.94 11.82
C GLN A 130 -13.12 23.49 12.36
N GLU A 131 -14.14 22.93 13.03
CA GLU A 131 -14.11 21.45 13.22
C GLU A 131 -14.54 20.67 11.97
N ARG A 132 -15.70 21.00 11.38
CA ARG A 132 -16.18 20.33 10.15
C ARG A 132 -15.32 20.59 8.91
N ARG A 133 -14.61 21.74 8.87
CA ARG A 133 -13.66 22.04 7.78
C ARG A 133 -12.31 21.37 7.99
N ALA A 134 -11.81 21.30 9.22
CA ALA A 134 -10.57 20.60 9.50
C ALA A 134 -10.71 19.09 9.26
N SER A 135 -11.83 18.49 9.69
CA SER A 135 -12.13 17.10 9.36
C SER A 135 -12.21 16.88 7.85
N ALA A 136 -12.92 17.75 7.11
CA ALA A 136 -12.98 17.67 5.64
C ALA A 136 -11.61 17.86 4.97
N ALA A 137 -10.74 18.72 5.51
CA ALA A 137 -9.38 18.94 5.00
C ALA A 137 -8.47 17.73 5.28
N LEU A 138 -8.54 17.15 6.49
CA LEU A 138 -7.89 15.92 6.87
C LEU A 138 -8.34 14.75 5.99
N SER A 139 -9.65 14.56 5.85
CA SER A 139 -10.23 13.52 4.98
C SER A 139 -9.80 13.70 3.52
N ARG A 140 -9.74 14.94 3.02
CA ARG A 140 -9.23 15.22 1.66
C ARG A 140 -7.75 14.85 1.54
N ARG A 141 -6.93 15.16 2.55
CA ARG A 141 -5.49 14.86 2.56
C ARG A 141 -5.24 13.35 2.65
N LEU A 142 -6.00 12.64 3.48
CA LEU A 142 -6.01 11.18 3.57
C LEU A 142 -6.45 10.53 2.24
N ALA A 143 -7.49 11.07 1.59
CA ALA A 143 -7.94 10.58 0.29
C ALA A 143 -6.87 10.77 -0.79
N GLU A 144 -6.15 11.90 -0.78
CA GLU A 144 -5.03 12.16 -1.69
C GLU A 144 -3.87 11.18 -1.44
N LEU A 145 -3.48 10.94 -0.18
CA LEU A 145 -2.44 9.96 0.16
C LEU A 145 -2.81 8.53 -0.26
N ASN A 146 -4.06 8.12 -0.03
CA ASN A 146 -4.57 6.82 -0.48
C ASN A 146 -4.57 6.72 -2.01
N PHE A 147 -5.00 7.78 -2.71
CA PHE A 147 -4.97 7.82 -4.17
C PHE A 147 -3.54 7.68 -4.71
N GLN A 148 -2.57 8.36 -4.09
CA GLN A 148 -1.16 8.23 -4.45
C GLN A 148 -0.61 6.82 -4.18
N SER A 149 -0.97 6.20 -3.06
CA SER A 149 -0.60 4.80 -2.74
C SER A 149 -1.10 3.85 -3.83
N ILE A 150 -2.40 3.90 -4.13
CA ILE A 150 -3.05 3.05 -5.15
C ILE A 150 -2.45 3.30 -6.53
N THR A 151 -2.24 4.55 -6.91
CA THR A 151 -1.65 4.92 -8.21
C THR A 151 -0.23 4.36 -8.34
N ASN A 152 0.56 4.43 -7.28
CA ASN A 152 1.92 3.90 -7.26
C ASN A 152 1.92 2.36 -7.31
N GLN A 153 0.97 1.69 -6.68
CA GLN A 153 0.80 0.24 -6.76
C GLN A 153 0.38 -0.18 -8.18
N GLN A 154 -0.63 0.46 -8.77
CA GLN A 154 -1.06 0.19 -10.14
C GLN A 154 0.06 0.43 -11.15
N ARG A 155 0.85 1.49 -10.98
CA ARG A 155 2.02 1.76 -11.82
C ARG A 155 3.03 0.62 -11.74
N ARG A 156 3.31 0.08 -10.55
CA ARG A 156 4.20 -1.07 -10.36
C ARG A 156 3.69 -2.32 -11.06
N LEU A 157 2.40 -2.63 -10.92
CA LEU A 157 1.78 -3.79 -11.59
C LEU A 157 1.83 -3.66 -13.12
N LEU A 158 1.55 -2.47 -13.66
CA LEU A 158 1.66 -2.20 -15.09
C LEU A 158 3.10 -2.35 -15.60
N GLN A 159 4.08 -1.85 -14.84
CA GLN A 159 5.49 -2.01 -15.19
C GLN A 159 5.91 -3.48 -15.24
N ASP A 160 5.49 -4.29 -14.27
CA ASP A 160 5.78 -5.73 -14.24
C ASP A 160 5.12 -6.46 -15.42
N ALA A 161 3.85 -6.17 -15.72
CA ALA A 161 3.15 -6.75 -16.86
C ALA A 161 3.82 -6.41 -18.21
N ILE A 162 4.28 -5.16 -18.38
CA ILE A 162 5.02 -4.73 -19.58
C ILE A 162 6.35 -5.49 -19.69
N GLN A 163 7.07 -5.63 -18.58
CA GLN A 163 8.35 -6.33 -18.55
C GLN A 163 8.17 -7.82 -18.91
N GLN A 164 7.15 -8.48 -18.37
CA GLN A 164 6.82 -9.86 -18.70
C GLN A 164 6.42 -10.02 -20.18
N GLN A 165 5.63 -9.08 -20.72
CA GLN A 165 5.25 -9.10 -22.13
C GLN A 165 6.47 -8.94 -23.05
N GLN A 166 7.42 -8.06 -22.70
CA GLN A 166 8.66 -7.89 -23.45
C GLN A 166 9.50 -9.17 -23.46
N LEU A 167 9.65 -9.83 -22.31
CA LEU A 167 10.36 -11.10 -22.20
C LEU A 167 9.71 -12.19 -23.08
N ARG A 168 8.38 -12.31 -23.03
CA ARG A 168 7.65 -13.26 -23.88
C ARG A 168 7.88 -12.96 -25.37
N SER A 169 7.76 -11.71 -25.78
CA SER A 169 7.96 -11.30 -27.17
C SER A 169 9.37 -11.59 -27.67
N GLN A 170 10.40 -11.39 -26.83
CA GLN A 170 11.78 -11.74 -27.17
C GLN A 170 11.98 -13.24 -27.36
N LEU A 171 11.38 -14.06 -26.48
CA LEU A 171 11.43 -15.52 -26.60
C LEU A 171 10.74 -16.02 -27.88
N GLU A 172 9.54 -15.50 -28.18
CA GLU A 172 8.83 -15.84 -29.42
C GLU A 172 9.65 -15.44 -30.66
N THR A 173 10.27 -14.27 -30.64
CA THR A 173 11.15 -13.80 -31.71
C THR A 173 12.35 -14.73 -31.90
N GLN A 174 13.01 -15.15 -30.82
CA GLN A 174 14.11 -16.12 -30.89
C GLN A 174 13.68 -17.47 -31.47
N LEU A 175 12.51 -17.96 -31.09
CA LEU A 175 11.97 -19.21 -31.63
C LEU A 175 11.74 -19.10 -33.14
N GLN A 176 11.15 -18.00 -33.61
CA GLN A 176 10.96 -17.74 -35.03
C GLN A 176 12.29 -17.68 -35.78
N TRP A 177 13.31 -17.02 -35.22
CA TRP A 177 14.64 -16.98 -35.82
C TRP A 177 15.27 -18.37 -35.93
N ASN A 178 15.19 -19.18 -34.87
CA ASN A 178 15.69 -20.55 -34.88
C ASN A 178 14.95 -21.42 -35.91
N GLU A 179 13.64 -21.22 -36.10
CA GLU A 179 12.87 -21.93 -37.13
C GLU A 179 13.35 -21.56 -38.54
N VAL A 180 13.51 -20.26 -38.81
CA VAL A 180 14.02 -19.76 -40.10
C VAL A 180 15.43 -20.28 -40.38
N GLU A 181 16.32 -20.26 -39.37
CA GLU A 181 17.69 -20.76 -39.51
C GLU A 181 17.72 -22.27 -39.78
N ASN A 182 16.90 -23.05 -39.08
CA ASN A 182 16.77 -24.48 -39.34
C ASN A 182 16.24 -24.77 -40.75
N GLU A 183 15.27 -23.99 -41.24
CA GLU A 183 14.78 -24.14 -42.61
C GLU A 183 15.85 -23.76 -43.65
N LEU A 184 16.66 -22.73 -43.38
CA LEU A 184 17.78 -22.37 -44.25
C LEU A 184 18.80 -23.51 -44.35
N ILE A 185 19.16 -24.12 -43.21
CA ILE A 185 20.06 -25.28 -43.16
C ILE A 185 19.46 -26.46 -43.94
N ARG A 186 18.16 -26.75 -43.76
CA ARG A 186 17.46 -27.81 -44.50
C ARG A 186 17.50 -27.58 -46.01
N GLN A 187 17.32 -26.35 -46.46
CA GLN A 187 17.41 -25.99 -47.88
C GLN A 187 18.82 -26.17 -48.42
N GLN A 188 19.86 -25.77 -47.68
CA GLN A 188 21.26 -25.99 -48.05
C GLN A 188 21.59 -27.48 -48.20
N ILE A 189 21.08 -28.33 -47.30
CA ILE A 189 21.27 -29.79 -47.37
C ILE A 189 20.52 -30.39 -48.56
N ARG A 190 19.29 -29.96 -48.83
CA ARG A 190 18.48 -30.48 -49.95
C ARG A 190 18.97 -30.04 -51.32
N ASN A 191 19.64 -28.89 -51.43
CA ASN A 191 20.09 -28.33 -52.71
C ASN A 191 21.54 -27.77 -52.62
N PRO A 192 22.55 -28.64 -52.46
CA PRO A 192 23.95 -28.22 -52.30
C PRO A 192 24.51 -27.49 -53.54
N SER A 193 23.91 -27.68 -54.71
CA SER A 193 24.33 -27.09 -55.99
C SER A 193 23.93 -25.62 -56.17
N ALA A 194 23.09 -25.07 -55.30
CA ALA A 194 22.76 -23.63 -55.30
C ALA A 194 23.73 -22.80 -54.42
N ALA A 195 24.50 -23.46 -53.55
CA ALA A 195 25.45 -22.80 -52.64
C ALA A 195 26.79 -22.43 -53.30
N PHE A 196 27.09 -22.97 -54.49
CA PHE A 196 28.25 -22.59 -55.28
C PHE A 196 27.87 -22.48 -56.75
N PRO A 197 27.71 -21.27 -57.31
CA PRO A 197 27.77 -21.12 -58.76
C PRO A 197 29.17 -21.57 -59.19
N ARG A 198 29.26 -22.73 -59.84
CA ARG A 198 30.44 -23.11 -60.61
C ARG A 198 30.59 -22.07 -61.71
N ASN A 199 31.40 -21.04 -61.46
CA ASN A 199 31.98 -20.25 -62.53
C ASN A 199 32.82 -21.21 -63.39
N GLN A 200 32.58 -21.15 -64.70
CA GLN A 200 33.29 -21.89 -65.74
C GLN A 200 34.79 -21.67 -65.67
#